data_AF-A0A4Y8LPU1-F1
#
_entry.id   AF-A0A4Y8LPU1-F1
#
_cell.length_a   1.000
_cell.length_b   1.000
_cell.length_c   1.000
_cell.angle_alpha   90.00
_cell.angle_beta   90.00
_cell.angle_gamma   90.00
#
_symmetry.space_group_name_H-M   'P 1'
#
loop_
_entity.id
_entity.type
_entity.pdbx_description
1 polymer ?
#
loop_
_entity_poly.entity_id
_entity_poly.type
_entity_poly.pdbx_seq_one_letter_code
_entity_poly.pdbx_strand_id
1 'polypeptide(L)' 'MRVQPAMIALNLIFAVFFGIWSVRQFLSDDFALGIFLILISAVNGFIAFRRYKIAKFHEEAK' A
#
# COMPACT_ATOMS: atom_id res chain seq x y z
N MET A 1 16.71 14.21 -1.52
CA MET A 1 15.26 13.89 -1.56
C MET A 1 14.89 12.63 -2.37
N ARG A 2 15.80 11.67 -2.66
CA ARG A 2 15.46 10.44 -3.41
C ARG A 2 14.78 9.34 -2.57
N VAL A 3 14.78 9.46 -1.25
CA VAL A 3 14.23 8.45 -0.33
C VAL A 3 12.70 8.48 -0.29
N GLN A 4 12.07 9.64 -0.51
CA GLN A 4 10.61 9.76 -0.52
C GLN A 4 9.94 8.95 -1.65
N PRO A 5 10.37 9.02 -2.93
CA PRO A 5 9.79 8.20 -3.98
C PRO A 5 10.05 6.70 -3.78
N ALA A 6 11.23 6.31 -3.29
CA ALA A 6 11.51 4.91 -2.95
C ALA A 6 10.57 4.37 -1.85
N MET A 7 10.29 5.18 -0.83
CA MET A 7 9.34 4.82 0.23
C MET A 7 7.88 4.72 -0.26
N ILE A 8 7.50 5.44 -1.31
CA ILE A 8 6.16 5.33 -1.93
C ILE A 8 6.05 4.01 -2.67
N ALA A 9 7.04 3.69 -3.51
CA ALA A 9 7.07 2.43 -4.26
C ALA A 9 7.03 1.22 -3.31
N LEU A 10 7.78 1.26 -2.21
CA LEU A 10 7.78 0.20 -1.21
C LEU A 10 6.39 -0.02 -0.59
N ASN A 11 5.71 1.06 -0.17
CA ASN A 11 4.36 0.95 0.40
C ASN A 11 3.33 0.43 -0.63
N LEU A 12 3.48 0.79 -1.90
CA LEU A 12 2.64 0.29 -2.97
C LEU A 12 2.86 -1.23 -3.19
N ILE A 13 4.11 -1.67 -3.22
CA ILE A 13 4.46 -3.10 -3.34
C ILE A 13 3.87 -3.88 -2.17
N PHE A 14 4.01 -3.38 -0.94
CA PHE A 14 3.41 -4.02 0.22
C PHE A 14 1.88 -4.05 0.16
N ALA A 15 1.23 -2.97 -0.28
CA ALA A 15 -0.23 -2.94 -0.44
C ALA A 15 -0.72 -4.04 -1.39
N VAL A 16 -0.05 -4.21 -2.54
CA VAL A 16 -0.39 -5.24 -3.53
C VAL A 16 -0.11 -6.64 -2.97
N PHE A 17 1.05 -6.85 -2.34
CA PHE A 17 1.42 -8.13 -1.77
C PHE A 17 0.44 -8.60 -0.68
N PHE A 18 0.10 -7.72 0.27
CA PHE A 18 -0.88 -8.02 1.30
C PHE A 18 -2.29 -8.23 0.74
N GLY A 19 -2.67 -7.52 -0.32
CA GLY A 19 -3.95 -7.73 -1.02
C GLY A 19 -4.04 -9.11 -1.66
N ILE A 20 -2.98 -9.55 -2.36
CA ILE A 20 -2.95 -10.90 -2.97
C ILE A 20 -2.93 -11.98 -1.88
N TRP A 21 -2.13 -11.77 -0.82
CA TRP A 21 -2.04 -12.74 0.27
C TRP A 21 -3.37 -12.86 1.03
N SER A 22 -4.07 -11.75 1.24
CA SER A 22 -5.42 -11.72 1.79
C SER A 22 -6.37 -12.64 1.02
N VAL A 23 -6.43 -12.50 -0.31
CA VAL A 23 -7.30 -13.32 -1.17
C VAL A 23 -6.98 -14.81 -1.01
N ARG A 24 -5.68 -15.16 -0.96
CA ARG A 24 -5.25 -16.54 -0.72
C ARG A 24 -5.68 -17.06 0.65
N GLN A 25 -5.72 -16.19 1.65
CA GLN A 25 -6.12 -16.58 3.00
C GLN A 25 -7.63 -16.82 3.13
N PHE A 26 -8.45 -16.06 2.37
CA PHE A 26 -9.88 -16.38 2.22
C PHE A 26 -10.11 -17.74 1.57
N LEU A 27 -9.23 -18.20 0.69
CA LEU A 27 -9.29 -19.56 0.11
C LEU A 27 -8.82 -20.65 1.08
N SER A 28 -8.17 -20.27 2.19
CA SER A 28 -7.63 -21.20 3.20
C SER A 28 -8.49 -21.23 4.48
N ASP A 29 -9.73 -20.72 4.43
CA ASP A 29 -10.71 -20.60 5.52
C ASP A 29 -10.30 -19.74 6.74
N ASP A 30 -9.15 -19.05 6.66
CA ASP A 30 -8.67 -18.13 7.69
C ASP A 30 -9.21 -16.71 7.48
N PHE A 31 -10.52 -16.54 7.63
CA PHE A 31 -11.23 -15.27 7.39
C PHE A 31 -10.70 -14.11 8.25
N ALA A 32 -10.37 -14.36 9.52
CA ALA A 32 -9.86 -13.33 10.43
C ALA A 32 -8.53 -12.74 9.92
N LEU A 33 -7.61 -13.60 9.47
CA LEU A 33 -6.34 -13.18 8.91
C LEU A 33 -6.54 -12.50 7.55
N GLY A 34 -7.45 -13.02 6.71
CA GLY A 34 -7.81 -12.41 5.43
C GLY A 34 -8.31 -10.97 5.55
N ILE A 35 -9.21 -10.69 6.51
CA ILE A 35 -9.73 -9.34 6.80
C ILE A 35 -8.62 -8.42 7.33
N PHE A 36 -7.78 -8.92 8.23
CA PHE A 36 -6.67 -8.14 8.77
C PHE A 36 -5.68 -7.71 7.67
N LEU A 37 -5.38 -8.62 6.73
CA LEU A 37 -4.52 -8.33 5.57
C LEU A 37 -5.15 -7.31 4.61
N ILE A 38 -6.48 -7.34 4.42
CA ILE A 38 -7.20 -6.28 3.67
C ILE A 38 -7.00 -4.92 4.32
N LEU A 39 -7.18 -4.83 5.65
CA LEU A 39 -7.01 -3.56 6.38
C LEU A 39 -5.59 -3.02 6.22
N ILE A 40 -4.57 -3.88 6.37
CA ILE A 40 -3.17 -3.49 6.14
C ILE A 40 -2.96 -3.01 4.71
N SER A 41 -3.47 -3.75 3.72
CA SER A 41 -3.37 -3.37 2.30
C SER A 41 -4.00 -2.00 2.04
N ALA A 42 -5.21 -1.75 2.56
CA ALA A 42 -5.92 -0.49 2.41
C ALA A 42 -5.16 0.68 3.04
N VAL A 43 -4.62 0.52 4.25
CA VAL A 43 -3.82 1.55 4.94
C VAL A 43 -2.54 1.85 4.17
N ASN A 44 -1.82 0.82 3.69
CA ASN A 44 -0.60 1.00 2.90
C ASN A 44 -0.90 1.72 1.57
N GLY A 45 -1.98 1.34 0.89
CA GLY A 45 -2.45 2.02 -0.31
C GLY A 45 -2.80 3.48 -0.06
N PHE A 46 -3.49 3.77 1.04
CA PHE A 46 -3.83 5.15 1.43
C PHE A 46 -2.59 6.01 1.71
N ILE A 47 -1.61 5.48 2.44
CA ILE A 47 -0.35 6.17 2.71
C ILE A 47 0.43 6.42 1.41
N ALA A 48 0.53 5.41 0.53
CA ALA A 48 1.19 5.54 -0.75
C ALA A 48 0.53 6.63 -1.61
N PHE A 49 -0.82 6.65 -1.68
CA PHE A 49 -1.57 7.66 -2.42
C PHE A 49 -1.38 9.07 -1.86
N ARG A 50 -1.44 9.25 -0.54
CA ARG A 50 -1.21 10.54 0.12
C ARG A 50 0.21 11.06 -0.13
N ARG A 51 1.21 10.19 -0.02
CA ARG A 51 2.61 10.54 -0.29
C ARG A 51 2.84 10.86 -1.76
N TYR A 52 2.20 10.13 -2.67
CA TYR A 52 2.24 10.42 -4.10
C TYR A 52 1.69 11.82 -4.42
N LYS A 53 0.55 12.19 -3.83
CA LYS A 53 0.00 13.55 -3.97
C LYS A 53 1.02 14.62 -3.55
N ILE A 54 1.67 14.45 -2.41
CA ILE A 54 2.67 15.41 -1.90
C ILE A 54 3.88 15.52 -2.84
N ALA A 55 4.38 14.38 -3.33
CA ALA A 55 5.49 14.35 -4.27
C ALA A 55 5.14 15.05 -5.59
N LYS A 56 3.93 14.82 -6.12
CA LYS A 56 3.45 15.44 -7.36
C LYS A 56 3.32 16.96 -7.26
N PHE A 57 2.82 17.48 -6.12
CA PHE A 57 2.77 18.93 -5.89
C PHE A 57 4.16 19.59 -5.83
N HIS A 58 5.20 18.87 -5.39
CA HIS A 58 6.58 19.39 -5.39
C HIS A 58 7.24 19.34 -6.78
N GLU A 59 6.82 18.45 -7.67
CA GLU A 59 7.25 18.45 -9.07
C GLU A 59 6.55 19.53 -9.90
N GLU A 60 5.26 19.78 -9.67
CA GLU A 60 4.50 20.83 -10.39
C GLU A 60 4.85 22.27 -9.93
N ALA A 61 5.40 22.44 -8.73
CA ALA A 61 5.80 23.75 -8.20
C ALA A 61 7.22 24.20 -8.61
N LYS A 62 7.93 23.41 -9.42
CA LYS A 62 9.30 23.69 -9.87
C LYS A 62 9.34 23.96 -11.37
#